data_AF-A0A0N8PPP7-F1
#
_entry.id   AF-A0A0N8PPP7-F1
#
_cell.length_a   1.000
_cell.length_b   1.000
_cell.length_c   1.000
_cell.angle_alpha   90.00
_cell.angle_beta   90.00
_cell.angle_gamma   90.00
#
_symmetry.space_group_name_H-M   'P 1'
#
loop_
_entity.id
_entity.type
_entity.pdbx_description
1 polymer ?
#
loop_
_entity_poly.entity_id
_entity_poly.type
_entity_poly.pdbx_seq_one_letter_code
_entity_poly.pdbx_strand_id
1 'polypeptide(L)' 'MNEVHHTHWEFDSVCPKCGNVNHVTAPAGEVAVRVHCEHCTHGYDYTHVVKEHEVVDEDDQR' A
#
# COMPACT_ATOMS: atom_id res chain seq x y z
N MET A 1 0.38 -20.02 21.37
CA MET A 1 0.82 -18.63 21.11
C MET A 1 0.01 -18.21 19.90
N ASN A 2 -0.99 -17.34 20.06
CA ASN A 2 -1.82 -16.89 18.94
C ASN A 2 -0.97 -15.94 18.10
N GLU A 3 -0.48 -16.42 16.97
CA GLU A 3 0.04 -15.55 15.90
C GLU A 3 -1.13 -14.73 15.39
N VAL A 4 -1.12 -13.42 15.66
CA VAL A 4 -2.11 -12.50 15.12
C VAL A 4 -1.62 -12.18 13.72
N HIS A 5 -2.13 -12.91 12.72
CA HIS A 5 -1.87 -12.61 11.31
C HIS A 5 -2.60 -11.31 10.97
N HIS A 6 -1.95 -10.18 11.23
CA HIS A 6 -2.41 -8.91 10.70
C HIS A 6 -2.14 -8.93 9.20
N THR A 7 -3.20 -8.77 8.39
CA THR A 7 -3.05 -8.62 6.95
C THR A 7 -2.41 -7.26 6.69
N HIS A 8 -1.25 -7.25 6.04
CA HIS A 8 -0.56 -6.05 5.61
C HIS A 8 -0.43 -6.06 4.08
N TRP A 9 -0.37 -4.87 3.49
CA TRP A 9 0.02 -4.69 2.09
C TRP A 9 1.35 -3.96 2.05
N GLU A 10 2.19 -4.39 1.11
CA GLU A 10 3.50 -3.82 0.85
C GLU A 10 3.45 -3.13 -0.51
N PHE A 11 3.93 -1.89 -0.58
CA PHE A 11 3.98 -1.15 -1.82
C PHE A 11 5.15 -0.17 -1.85
N ASP A 12 5.60 0.15 -3.06
CA ASP A 12 6.64 1.13 -3.30
C ASP A 12 6.03 2.52 -3.51
N SER A 13 6.59 3.50 -2.80
CA SER A 13 6.14 4.88 -2.85
C SER A 13 7.29 5.81 -3.24
N VAL A 14 7.09 6.61 -4.28
CA VAL A 14 8.08 7.59 -4.74
C VAL A 14 7.91 8.89 -3.95
N CYS A 15 8.96 9.32 -3.25
CA CYS A 15 8.96 10.59 -2.54
C CYS A 15 8.81 11.75 -3.52
N PRO A 16 7.76 12.59 -3.40
CA PRO A 16 7.52 13.70 -4.34
C PRO A 16 8.58 14.81 -4.24
N LYS A 17 9.39 14.82 -3.16
CA LYS A 17 10.39 15.85 -2.91
C LYS A 17 11.77 15.49 -3.47
N CYS A 18 12.21 14.25 -3.33
CA CYS A 18 13.55 13.83 -3.74
C CYS A 18 13.57 12.73 -4.80
N GLY A 19 12.41 12.20 -5.19
CA GLY A 19 12.28 11.13 -6.18
C GLY A 19 12.75 9.75 -5.70
N ASN A 20 13.12 9.61 -4.42
CA ASN A 20 13.58 8.33 -3.88
C ASN A 20 12.39 7.39 -3.65
N VAL A 21 12.58 6.11 -3.96
CA VAL A 21 11.60 5.05 -3.69
C VAL A 21 11.69 4.64 -2.22
N ASN A 22 10.55 4.55 -1.55
CA ASN A 22 10.44 4.07 -0.17
C ASN A 22 9.54 2.83 -0.19
N HIS A 23 9.95 1.78 0.52
CA HIS A 23 9.17 0.58 0.66
C HIS A 23 8.28 0.71 1.90
N VAL A 24 6.97 0.59 1.73
CA VAL A 24 5.98 0.89 2.77
C VAL A 24 5.12 -0.33 3.04
N THR A 25 5.01 -0.69 4.32
CA THR A 25 4.09 -1.73 4.80
C THR A 25 2.94 -1.07 5.55
N ALA A 26 1.71 -1.29 5.10
CA ALA A 26 0.49 -0.73 5.68
C ALA A 26 -0.49 -1.84 6.07
N PRO A 27 -1.29 -1.68 7.14
CA PRO A 27 -2.36 -2.62 7.44
C PRO A 27 -3.44 -2.60 6.36
N ALA A 28 -3.97 -3.77 6.01
CA ALA A 28 -5.02 -3.91 5.03
C ALA A 28 -6.29 -3.16 5.47
N GLY A 29 -6.87 -2.36 4.57
CA GLY A 29 -8.06 -1.54 4.82
C GLY A 29 -7.79 -0.05 5.04
N GLU A 30 -6.53 0.38 5.19
CA GLU A 30 -6.19 1.81 5.18
C GLU A 30 -6.09 2.35 3.75
N VAL A 31 -6.90 3.38 3.47
CA VAL A 31 -7.00 4.03 2.15
C VAL A 31 -5.89 5.07 1.95
N ALA A 32 -5.39 5.64 3.04
CA ALA A 32 -4.32 6.63 3.03
C ALA A 32 -3.34 6.32 4.15
N VAL A 33 -2.05 6.24 3.81
CA VAL A 33 -1.00 6.06 4.80
C VAL A 33 0.02 7.18 4.70
N ARG A 34 0.48 7.64 5.87
CA ARG A 34 1.54 8.63 5.95
C ARG A 34 2.90 7.95 5.82
N VAL A 35 3.60 8.26 4.74
CA VAL A 35 4.93 7.74 4.43
C VAL A 35 5.98 8.76 4.83
N HIS A 36 7.01 8.32 5.54
CA HIS A 36 8.21 9.12 5.78
C HIS A 36 9.31 8.66 4.84
N CYS A 37 9.83 9.57 4.01
CA CYS A 37 10.92 9.21 3.13
C CYS A 37 12.20 8.96 3.93
N GLU A 38 12.82 7.79 3.77
CA GLU A 38 14.06 7.42 4.47
C GLU A 38 15.27 8.27 4.02
N HIS A 39 15.20 8.81 2.80
CA HIS A 39 16.28 9.62 2.23
C HIS A 39 16.24 11.08 2.71
N CYS A 40 15.09 11.75 2.60
CA CYS A 40 14.97 13.19 2.89
C CYS A 40 14.11 13.52 4.12
N THR A 41 13.72 12.50 4.89
CA THR A 41 12.92 12.56 6.14
C THR A 41 11.60 13.33 6.04
N HIS A 42 11.15 13.63 4.83
CA HIS A 42 9.92 14.34 4.57
C HIS A 42 8.73 13.37 4.71
N GLY A 43 7.74 13.75 5.51
CA GLY A 43 6.46 13.06 5.59
C GLY A 43 5.54 13.50 4.46
N TYR A 44 4.90 12.54 3.80
CA TYR A 44 3.87 12.80 2.80
C TYR A 44 2.75 11.76 2.91
N ASP A 45 1.53 12.17 2.60
CA ASP A 45 0.38 11.27 2.63
C ASP A 45 0.27 10.56 1.28
N TYR A 46 0.27 9.23 1.30
CA TYR A 46 0.14 8.39 0.11
C TYR A 46 -1.23 7.71 0.14
N THR A 47 -2.11 8.15 -0.74
CA THR A 47 -3.41 7.52 -0.94
C THR A 47 -3.24 6.37 -1.91
N HIS A 48 -3.23 5.14 -1.39
CA HIS A 48 -3.28 3.96 -2.24
C HIS A 48 -4.72 3.83 -2.74
N VAL A 49 -4.99 4.25 -3.97
CA VAL A 49 -6.27 3.95 -4.62
C VAL A 49 -6.26 2.45 -4.88
N VAL A 50 -6.86 1.69 -3.98
CA VAL A 50 -7.26 0.30 -4.24
C VAL A 50 -8.28 0.40 -5.36
N LYS A 51 -7.81 0.36 -6.60
CA LYS A 51 -8.65 0.05 -7.75
C LYS A 51 -9.14 -1.35 -7.49
N GLU A 52 -10.36 -1.41 -6.96
CA GLU A 52 -11.35 -2.46 -7.07
C GLU A 52 -10.79 -3.87 -7.00
N HIS A 53 -11.22 -4.64 -6.00
CA HIS A 53 -11.19 -6.10 -6.10
C HIS A 53 -11.84 -6.48 -7.44
N GLU A 54 -11.03 -6.77 -8.46
CA GLU A 54 -11.50 -7.43 -9.67
C GLU A 54 -11.83 -8.85 -9.21
N VAL A 55 -13.09 -9.04 -8.80
CA VAL A 55 -13.69 -10.36 -8.73
C VAL A 55 -13.72 -10.82 -10.18
N VAL A 56 -12.70 -11.58 -10.58
CA VAL A 56 -12.76 -12.40 -11.78
C VAL A 56 -13.87 -13.42 -11.56
N ASP A 57 -15.06 -13.11 -12.07
CA ASP A 57 -16.16 -14.06 -12.19
C ASP A 57 -15.70 -15.15 -13.19
N GLU A 58 -15.31 -16.31 -12.68
CA GLU A 58 -15.11 -17.52 -13.50
C GLU A 58 -16.47 -18.10 -13.89
N ASP A 59 -17.23 -17.41 -14.75
CA ASP A 59 -18.40 -18.00 -15.42
C ASP A 59 -18.53 -17.49 -16.86
N ASP A 60 -17.52 -17.81 -17.67
CA ASP A 60 -17.67 -17.88 -19.13
C ASP A 60 -17.28 -19.30 -19.59
N GLN A 61 -18.12 -20.27 -19.20
CA GLN A 61 -18.21 -21.55 -19.89
C GLN A 61 -19.65 -21.71 -20.35
N ARG A 62 -19.95 -21.24 -21.57
CA ARG A 62 -21.19 -21.58 -22.24
C ARG A 62 -21.04 -21.80 -23.74
#